data_AF-A0AAV7U969-F1
#
_entry.id   AF-A0AAV7U969-F1
#
_cell.length_a   1.000
_cell.length_b   1.000
_cell.length_c   1.000
_cell.angle_alpha   90.00
_cell.angle_beta   90.00
_cell.angle_gamma   90.00
#
_symmetry.space_group_name_H-M   'P 1'
#
loop_
_entity.id
_entity.type
_entity.pdbx_description
1 polymer ?
#
loop_
_entity_poly.entity_id
_entity_poly.type
_entity_poly.pdbx_seq_one_letter_code
_entity_poly.pdbx_strand_id
1 'polypeptide(L)'
;MASIPALEPFVIEGPLSAQAARCKEWVARLETYCTTIALDNGRRRPMLLHLGGAATHKLSTSVVEDGPPHNYQSLKRALTAHFKPLANPDYEHFLLRQARQLPEEPFDTFYTWLKELASTCTLPDADDEIRAQFIQGCTCVKLRENILQVPGMSMANILTLGRYKEQSKMRAAHMDTALQSQIKTEPKKLIVVLKHSNDSRVLRCACRGQLNQLFNVLRAQRRR
;
A
#
# COMPACT_ATOMS: atom_id res chain seq x y z
N MET A 1 12.46 32.57 -25.20
CA MET A 1 11.72 32.35 -23.94
C MET A 1 10.80 31.17 -24.15
N ALA A 2 10.93 30.09 -23.35
CA ALA A 2 10.10 28.91 -23.52
C ALA A 2 8.63 29.28 -23.23
N SER A 3 7.74 28.98 -24.18
CA SER A 3 6.31 29.21 -24.03
C SER A 3 5.77 28.28 -22.95
N ILE A 4 5.31 28.85 -21.83
CA ILE A 4 4.65 28.08 -20.78
C ILE A 4 3.32 27.57 -21.37
N PRO A 5 3.04 26.25 -21.35
CA PRO A 5 1.79 25.72 -21.87
C PRO A 5 0.61 26.30 -21.07
N ALA A 6 -0.46 26.68 -21.77
CA ALA A 6 -1.65 27.27 -21.16
C ALA A 6 -2.31 26.27 -20.20
N LEU A 7 -2.69 26.75 -19.01
CA LEU A 7 -3.46 25.96 -18.07
C LEU A 7 -4.90 25.80 -18.59
N GLU A 8 -5.33 24.56 -18.80
CA GLU A 8 -6.70 24.29 -19.24
C GLU A 8 -7.73 24.74 -18.17
N PRO A 9 -8.92 25.21 -18.59
CA PRO A 9 -9.95 25.64 -17.65
C PRO A 9 -10.45 24.52 -16.75
N PHE A 10 -10.91 24.90 -15.55
CA PHE A 10 -11.50 23.95 -14.62
C PHE A 10 -12.91 23.53 -15.08
N VAL A 11 -13.13 22.23 -15.23
CA VAL A 11 -14.40 21.64 -15.67
C VAL A 11 -15.19 21.12 -14.47
N ILE A 12 -16.36 21.73 -14.22
CA ILE A 12 -17.29 21.38 -13.15
C ILE A 12 -18.39 20.46 -13.71
N GLU A 13 -18.07 19.19 -13.93
CA GLU A 13 -19.02 18.19 -14.47
C GLU A 13 -18.97 16.87 -13.67
N GLY A 14 -20.04 16.07 -13.72
CA GLY A 14 -20.07 14.74 -13.07
C GLY A 14 -20.26 14.78 -11.55
N PRO A 15 -19.95 13.68 -10.82
CA PRO A 15 -20.25 13.56 -9.39
C PRO A 15 -19.34 14.44 -8.52
N LEU A 16 -19.83 14.90 -7.36
CA LEU A 16 -19.13 15.83 -6.47
C LEU A 16 -17.75 15.31 -6.02
N SER A 17 -17.60 14.00 -5.79
CA SER A 17 -16.31 13.38 -5.45
C SER A 17 -15.26 13.53 -6.56
N ALA A 18 -15.65 13.34 -7.83
CA ALA A 18 -14.77 13.54 -8.97
C ALA A 18 -14.46 15.04 -9.19
N GLN A 19 -15.44 15.91 -8.95
CA GLN A 19 -15.23 17.36 -8.97
C GLN A 19 -14.23 17.80 -7.89
N ALA A 20 -14.29 17.22 -6.69
CA ALA A 20 -13.36 17.49 -5.59
C ALA A 20 -11.91 17.15 -5.95
N ALA A 21 -11.69 15.96 -6.49
CA ALA A 21 -10.37 15.48 -6.90
C ALA A 21 -9.78 16.38 -7.99
N ARG A 22 -10.58 16.69 -9.03
CA ARG A 22 -10.14 17.59 -10.12
C ARG A 22 -9.92 19.02 -9.64
N CYS A 23 -10.74 19.53 -8.73
CA CYS A 23 -10.55 20.85 -8.15
C CYS A 23 -9.19 20.92 -7.43
N LYS A 24 -8.87 19.92 -6.59
CA LYS A 24 -7.59 19.82 -5.87
C LYS A 24 -6.41 19.79 -6.83
N GLU A 25 -6.48 18.96 -7.88
CA GLU A 25 -5.43 18.86 -8.90
C GLU A 25 -5.26 20.16 -9.69
N TRP A 26 -6.35 20.75 -10.16
CA TRP A 26 -6.32 21.99 -10.93
C TRP A 26 -5.77 23.16 -10.12
N VAL A 27 -6.18 23.29 -8.84
CA VAL A 27 -5.64 24.30 -7.92
C VAL A 27 -4.15 24.10 -7.69
N ALA A 28 -3.66 22.86 -7.55
CA ALA A 28 -2.23 22.58 -7.42
C ALA A 28 -1.47 23.03 -8.68
N ARG A 29 -1.97 22.73 -9.87
CA ARG A 29 -1.40 23.19 -11.15
C ARG A 29 -1.40 24.71 -11.28
N LEU A 30 -2.47 25.38 -10.84
CA LEU A 30 -2.56 26.85 -10.82
C LEU A 30 -1.51 27.47 -9.88
N GLU A 31 -1.25 26.89 -8.72
CA GLU A 31 -0.23 27.39 -7.79
C GLU A 31 1.18 27.22 -8.36
N THR A 32 1.45 26.07 -8.99
CA THR A 32 2.71 25.86 -9.73
C THR A 32 2.84 26.90 -10.83
N TYR A 33 1.79 27.12 -11.63
CA TYR A 33 1.77 28.14 -12.67
C TYR A 33 2.07 29.53 -12.10
N CYS A 34 1.31 30.00 -11.10
CA CYS A 34 1.54 31.30 -10.45
C CYS A 34 2.97 31.49 -9.93
N THR A 35 3.58 30.41 -9.43
CA THR A 35 4.96 30.40 -8.94
C THR A 35 5.96 30.54 -10.09
N THR A 36 5.76 29.81 -11.19
CA THR A 36 6.66 29.87 -12.36
C THR A 36 6.71 31.26 -13.02
N ILE A 37 5.58 31.97 -13.04
CA ILE A 37 5.50 33.33 -13.59
C ILE A 37 5.71 34.44 -12.54
N ALA A 38 6.09 34.07 -11.31
CA ALA A 38 6.35 34.99 -10.20
C ALA A 38 5.24 36.03 -9.98
N LEU A 39 3.97 35.59 -9.96
CA LEU A 39 2.83 36.49 -9.72
C LEU A 39 2.79 36.97 -8.27
N ASP A 40 2.63 38.29 -8.13
CA ASP A 40 2.24 38.93 -6.88
C ASP A 40 0.85 38.49 -6.43
N ASN A 41 0.63 38.58 -5.13
CA ASN A 41 -0.60 38.13 -4.50
C ASN A 41 -1.85 38.88 -4.98
N GLY A 42 -1.71 40.13 -5.46
CA GLY A 42 -2.82 40.93 -5.99
C GLY A 42 -3.37 40.38 -7.31
N ARG A 43 -2.49 39.89 -8.19
CA ARG A 43 -2.88 39.33 -9.50
C ARG A 43 -3.37 37.88 -9.44
N ARG A 44 -3.11 37.13 -8.36
CA ARG A 44 -3.51 35.71 -8.23
C ARG A 44 -5.02 35.50 -8.25
N ARG A 45 -5.80 36.38 -7.62
CA ARG A 45 -7.27 36.26 -7.58
C ARG A 45 -7.92 36.46 -8.96
N PRO A 46 -7.65 37.56 -9.69
CA PRO A 46 -8.14 37.70 -11.06
C PRO A 46 -7.70 36.54 -11.96
N MET A 47 -6.45 36.07 -11.79
CA MET A 47 -5.93 34.94 -12.57
C MET A 47 -6.71 33.65 -12.32
N LEU A 48 -7.06 33.36 -11.06
CA LEU A 48 -7.88 32.19 -10.72
C LEU A 48 -9.25 32.25 -11.40
N LEU A 49 -9.90 33.41 -11.40
CA LEU A 49 -11.22 33.59 -12.02
C LEU A 49 -11.15 33.53 -13.55
N HIS A 50 -10.07 34.03 -14.13
CA HIS A 50 -9.85 34.02 -15.58
C HIS A 50 -9.54 32.61 -16.09
N LEU A 51 -8.52 31.95 -15.51
CA LEU A 51 -8.10 30.61 -15.92
C LEU A 51 -9.08 29.52 -15.48
N GLY A 52 -9.82 29.73 -14.39
CA GLY A 52 -10.85 28.80 -13.93
C GLY A 52 -12.06 28.73 -14.86
N GLY A 53 -12.21 29.67 -15.79
CA GLY A 53 -13.31 29.71 -16.75
C GLY A 53 -14.64 30.22 -16.18
N ALA A 54 -15.63 30.35 -17.07
CA ALA A 54 -16.92 30.97 -16.77
C ALA A 54 -17.69 30.28 -15.64
N ALA A 55 -17.63 28.95 -15.55
CA ALA A 55 -18.30 28.19 -14.50
C ALA A 55 -17.71 28.49 -13.11
N THR A 56 -16.38 28.55 -13.00
CA THR A 56 -15.68 28.92 -11.76
C THR A 56 -15.97 30.37 -11.38
N HIS A 57 -15.98 31.28 -12.35
CA HIS A 57 -16.33 32.68 -12.12
C HIS A 57 -17.77 32.81 -11.60
N LYS A 58 -18.73 32.12 -12.20
CA LYS A 58 -20.11 32.09 -11.71
C LYS A 58 -20.18 31.56 -10.28
N LEU A 59 -19.51 30.44 -10.00
CA LEU A 59 -19.47 29.85 -8.66
C LEU A 59 -18.87 30.81 -7.62
N SER A 60 -17.86 31.61 -7.99
CA SER A 60 -17.25 32.60 -7.09
C SER A 60 -18.24 33.63 -6.55
N THR A 61 -19.33 33.90 -7.28
CA THR A 61 -20.38 34.83 -6.83
C THR A 61 -21.37 34.19 -5.85
N SER A 62 -21.43 32.86 -5.79
CA SER A 62 -22.37 32.11 -4.96
C SER A 62 -21.74 31.56 -3.68
N VAL A 63 -20.40 31.39 -3.64
CA VAL A 63 -19.69 30.91 -2.46
C VAL A 63 -19.48 32.01 -1.43
N VAL A 64 -19.59 31.65 -0.15
CA VAL A 64 -19.30 32.55 0.96
C VAL A 64 -17.81 32.46 1.30
N GLU A 65 -17.11 33.58 1.23
CA GLU A 65 -15.69 33.65 1.59
C GLU A 65 -15.53 33.84 3.10
N ASP A 66 -14.71 32.99 3.72
CA ASP A 66 -14.29 33.13 5.11
C ASP A 66 -12.93 33.86 5.15
N GLY A 67 -12.97 35.16 5.48
CA GLY A 67 -11.80 36.02 5.58
C GLY A 67 -11.95 37.39 4.92
N PRO A 68 -10.85 38.15 4.75
CA PRO A 68 -10.90 39.50 4.21
C PRO A 68 -11.42 39.51 2.76
N PRO A 69 -12.26 40.48 2.38
CA PRO A 69 -12.87 40.55 1.07
C PRO A 69 -11.79 40.65 -0.02
N HIS A 70 -12.07 40.06 -1.18
CA HIS A 70 -11.19 40.08 -2.35
C HIS A 70 -9.82 39.41 -2.15
N ASN A 71 -9.64 38.59 -1.11
CA ASN A 71 -8.42 37.84 -0.89
C ASN A 71 -8.37 36.57 -1.78
N TYR A 72 -7.20 36.25 -2.31
CA TYR A 72 -6.98 35.03 -3.10
C TYR A 72 -7.19 33.75 -2.27
N GLN A 73 -6.64 33.69 -1.05
CA GLN A 73 -6.71 32.53 -0.18
C GLN A 73 -8.13 32.27 0.31
N SER A 74 -8.89 33.32 0.61
CA SER A 74 -10.30 33.19 1.02
C SER A 74 -11.17 32.61 -0.10
N LEU A 75 -11.04 33.12 -1.33
CA LEU A 75 -11.75 32.56 -2.48
C LEU A 75 -11.32 31.13 -2.80
N LYS A 76 -10.00 30.86 -2.81
CA LYS A 76 -9.47 29.51 -3.04
C LYS A 76 -10.04 28.52 -2.02
N ARG A 77 -10.05 28.88 -0.73
CA ARG A 77 -10.64 28.06 0.33
C ARG A 77 -12.13 27.83 0.10
N ALA A 78 -12.89 28.89 -0.18
CA ALA A 78 -14.33 28.80 -0.40
C ALA A 78 -14.69 27.90 -1.60
N LEU A 79 -13.98 28.06 -2.72
CA LEU A 79 -14.17 27.22 -3.90
C LEU A 79 -13.78 25.76 -3.63
N THR A 80 -12.65 25.52 -2.96
CA THR A 80 -12.22 24.16 -2.63
C THR A 80 -13.21 23.49 -1.67
N ALA A 81 -13.74 24.23 -0.70
CA ALA A 81 -14.73 23.74 0.26
C ALA A 81 -16.06 23.39 -0.40
N HIS A 82 -16.49 24.14 -1.42
CA HIS A 82 -17.71 23.84 -2.17
C HIS A 82 -17.69 22.46 -2.81
N PHE A 83 -16.53 22.02 -3.32
CA PHE A 83 -16.40 20.70 -3.93
C PHE A 83 -16.00 19.62 -2.94
N LYS A 84 -15.62 19.96 -1.70
CA LYS A 84 -15.28 18.94 -0.71
C LYS A 84 -16.54 18.09 -0.47
N PRO A 85 -16.48 16.77 -0.66
CA PRO A 85 -17.59 15.91 -0.27
C PRO A 85 -17.91 16.19 1.19
N LEU A 86 -19.19 16.18 1.57
CA LEU A 86 -19.61 16.16 2.97
C LEU A 86 -19.25 14.78 3.59
N ALA A 87 -17.97 14.46 3.59
CA ALA A 87 -17.42 13.30 4.25
C ALA A 87 -17.48 13.58 5.76
N ASN A 88 -18.27 12.77 6.47
CA ASN A 88 -18.28 12.82 7.91
C ASN A 88 -16.92 12.29 8.41
N PRO A 89 -16.11 13.11 9.14
CA PRO A 89 -14.81 12.66 9.62
C PRO A 89 -14.91 11.40 10.49
N ASP A 90 -16.00 11.25 11.25
CA ASP A 90 -16.22 10.06 12.09
C ASP A 90 -16.48 8.81 11.23
N TYR A 91 -17.14 8.98 10.09
CA TYR A 91 -17.40 7.89 9.16
C TYR A 91 -16.11 7.44 8.44
N GLU A 92 -15.30 8.38 7.96
CA GLU A 92 -14.00 8.07 7.35
C GLU A 92 -13.08 7.37 8.36
N HIS A 93 -13.06 7.85 9.60
CA HIS A 93 -12.30 7.20 10.67
C HIS A 93 -12.83 5.80 10.97
N PHE A 94 -14.16 5.59 10.96
CA PHE A 94 -14.76 4.27 11.07
C PHE A 94 -14.31 3.33 9.93
N LEU A 95 -14.29 3.80 8.68
CA LEU A 95 -13.81 3.00 7.54
C LEU A 95 -12.35 2.59 7.71
N LEU A 96 -11.49 3.53 8.14
CA LEU A 96 -10.09 3.24 8.45
C LEU A 96 -9.96 2.17 9.55
N ARG A 97 -10.78 2.25 10.60
CA ARG A 97 -10.82 1.27 11.70
C ARG A 97 -11.26 -0.12 11.26
N GLN A 98 -12.12 -0.20 10.25
CA GLN A 98 -12.60 -1.46 9.69
C GLN A 98 -11.69 -2.05 8.62
N ALA A 99 -10.67 -1.31 8.16
CA ALA A 99 -9.76 -1.81 7.13
C ALA A 99 -9.01 -3.06 7.61
N ARG A 100 -9.10 -4.14 6.83
CA ARG A 100 -8.42 -5.42 7.06
C ARG A 100 -7.78 -5.87 5.76
N GLN A 101 -6.55 -6.38 5.84
CA GLN A 101 -5.86 -6.92 4.69
C GLN A 101 -6.58 -8.20 4.23
N LEU A 102 -6.84 -8.31 2.93
CA LEU A 102 -7.45 -9.52 2.36
C LEU A 102 -6.44 -10.68 2.35
N PRO A 103 -6.90 -11.96 2.38
CA PRO A 103 -6.00 -13.12 2.51
C PRO A 103 -4.86 -13.21 1.47
N GLU A 104 -5.12 -12.74 0.25
CA GLU A 104 -4.19 -12.76 -0.89
C GLU A 104 -3.77 -11.35 -1.35
N GLU A 105 -4.08 -10.32 -0.57
CA GLU A 105 -3.69 -8.95 -0.89
C GLU A 105 -2.22 -8.72 -0.52
N PRO A 106 -1.39 -8.21 -1.45
CA PRO A 106 0.00 -7.87 -1.15
C PRO A 106 0.11 -6.82 -0.03
N PHE A 107 1.14 -6.94 0.79
CA PHE A 107 1.36 -6.03 1.92
C PHE A 107 1.44 -4.55 1.49
N ASP A 108 2.16 -4.26 0.40
CA ASP A 108 2.28 -2.89 -0.11
C ASP A 108 0.93 -2.35 -0.63
N THR A 109 0.07 -3.21 -1.20
CA THR A 109 -1.28 -2.82 -1.65
C THR A 109 -2.15 -2.43 -0.47
N PHE A 110 -2.13 -3.22 0.60
CA PHE A 110 -2.86 -2.89 1.83
C PHE A 110 -2.36 -1.58 2.44
N TYR A 111 -1.05 -1.34 2.46
CA TYR A 111 -0.49 -0.07 2.91
C TYR A 111 -0.95 1.12 2.07
N THR A 112 -0.96 0.99 0.74
CA THR A 112 -1.46 2.07 -0.13
C THR A 112 -2.92 2.38 0.15
N TRP A 113 -3.74 1.36 0.35
CA TRP A 113 -5.15 1.53 0.71
C TRP A 113 -5.33 2.24 2.06
N LEU A 114 -4.56 1.86 3.08
CA LEU A 114 -4.57 2.53 4.38
C LEU A 114 -4.18 4.01 4.27
N LYS A 115 -3.21 4.35 3.41
CA LYS A 115 -2.85 5.76 3.16
C LYS A 115 -3.97 6.54 2.47
N GLU A 116 -4.66 5.92 1.53
CA GLU A 116 -5.80 6.55 0.85
C GLU A 116 -6.91 6.88 1.86
N LEU A 117 -7.28 5.92 2.70
CA LEU A 117 -8.25 6.13 3.78
C LEU A 117 -7.76 7.16 4.81
N ALA A 118 -6.50 7.10 5.22
CA ALA A 118 -5.96 8.09 6.15
C ALA A 118 -5.95 9.52 5.55
N SER A 119 -5.89 9.66 4.22
CA SER A 119 -5.89 10.96 3.54
C SER A 119 -7.25 11.67 3.53
N THR A 120 -8.35 10.93 3.72
CA THR A 120 -9.70 11.49 3.83
C THR A 120 -10.06 11.85 5.28
N CYS A 121 -9.41 11.19 6.25
CA CYS A 121 -9.59 11.42 7.67
C CYS A 121 -8.89 12.70 8.18
N THR A 122 -9.50 13.38 9.14
CA THR A 122 -8.85 14.45 9.91
C THR A 122 -8.12 13.83 11.11
N LEU A 123 -6.89 13.34 10.90
CA LEU A 123 -6.09 12.67 11.94
C LEU A 123 -4.99 13.59 12.49
N PRO A 124 -4.65 13.48 13.79
CA PRO A 124 -3.52 14.20 14.37
C PRO A 124 -2.18 13.65 13.87
N ASP A 125 -2.07 12.33 13.75
CA ASP A 125 -0.93 11.62 13.19
C ASP A 125 -1.42 10.43 12.36
N ALA A 126 -1.20 10.48 11.04
CA ALA A 126 -1.60 9.42 10.13
C ALA A 126 -0.73 8.16 10.28
N ASP A 127 0.54 8.29 10.58
CA ASP A 127 1.47 7.15 10.68
C ASP A 127 1.19 6.33 11.94
N ASP A 128 0.85 6.98 13.04
CA ASP A 128 0.45 6.28 14.27
C ASP A 128 -0.85 5.49 14.08
N GLU A 129 -1.81 6.06 13.34
CA GLU A 129 -3.07 5.37 13.05
C GLU A 129 -2.88 4.20 12.08
N ILE A 130 -2.05 4.37 11.04
CA ILE A 130 -1.67 3.29 10.13
C ILE A 130 -0.91 2.19 10.87
N ARG A 131 -0.05 2.54 11.83
CA ARG A 131 0.63 1.55 12.69
C ARG A 131 -0.37 0.74 13.50
N ALA A 132 -1.37 1.39 14.09
CA ALA A 132 -2.46 0.72 14.79
C ALA A 132 -3.22 -0.24 13.84
N GLN A 133 -3.44 0.16 12.58
CA GLN A 133 -4.06 -0.72 11.58
C GLN A 133 -3.19 -1.89 11.16
N PHE A 134 -1.88 -1.76 11.09
CA PHE A 134 -1.03 -2.93 10.88
C PHE A 134 -1.13 -3.94 12.03
N ILE A 135 -1.26 -3.46 13.27
CA ILE A 135 -1.46 -4.34 14.42
C ILE A 135 -2.83 -5.03 14.32
N GLN A 136 -3.91 -4.32 14.00
CA GLN A 136 -5.26 -4.89 14.02
C GLN A 136 -5.61 -5.69 12.76
N GLY A 137 -5.23 -5.18 11.59
CA GLY A 137 -5.76 -5.62 10.30
C GLY A 137 -4.79 -6.32 9.37
N CYS A 138 -3.50 -6.40 9.69
CA CYS A 138 -2.55 -7.17 8.88
C CYS A 138 -2.75 -8.68 9.07
N THR A 139 -2.63 -9.44 7.98
CA THR A 139 -2.68 -10.92 8.01
C THR A 139 -1.43 -11.55 8.64
N CYS A 140 -0.29 -10.84 8.59
CA CYS A 140 0.98 -11.35 9.08
C CYS A 140 1.10 -11.21 10.61
N VAL A 141 0.75 -12.27 11.34
CA VAL A 141 0.87 -12.32 12.81
C VAL A 141 2.30 -12.01 13.29
N LYS A 142 3.31 -12.52 12.60
CA LYS A 142 4.72 -12.24 12.94
C LYS A 142 5.08 -10.77 12.81
N LEU A 143 4.48 -10.03 11.88
CA LEU A 143 4.72 -8.59 11.75
C LEU A 143 4.14 -7.85 12.96
N ARG A 144 2.91 -8.18 13.35
CA ARG A 144 2.25 -7.66 14.56
C ARG A 144 3.11 -7.84 15.80
N GLU A 145 3.65 -9.05 16.01
CA GLU A 145 4.54 -9.35 17.14
C GLU A 145 5.76 -8.42 17.18
N ASN A 146 6.44 -8.21 16.03
CA ASN A 146 7.61 -7.34 15.99
C ASN A 146 7.26 -5.86 16.26
N ILE A 147 6.12 -5.38 15.75
CA ILE A 147 5.66 -4.00 16.00
C ILE A 147 5.40 -3.80 17.49
N LEU A 148 4.78 -4.78 18.17
CA LEU A 148 4.50 -4.71 19.60
C LEU A 148 5.75 -4.86 20.47
N GLN A 149 6.81 -5.52 19.96
CA GLN A 149 8.06 -5.71 20.69
C GLN A 149 8.86 -4.40 20.83
N VAL A 150 8.80 -3.50 19.84
CA VAL A 150 9.57 -2.25 19.85
C VAL A 150 8.60 -1.05 19.89
N PRO A 151 8.51 -0.33 21.02
CA PRO A 151 7.65 0.83 21.11
C PRO A 151 8.12 1.93 20.15
N GLY A 152 7.19 2.58 19.46
CA GLY A 152 7.50 3.67 18.54
C GLY A 152 8.30 3.24 17.30
N MET A 153 8.18 1.98 16.86
CA MET A 153 8.83 1.53 15.62
C MET A 153 8.44 2.43 14.44
N SER A 154 9.44 2.97 13.74
CA SER A 154 9.24 3.87 12.62
C SER A 154 8.51 3.20 11.45
N MET A 155 7.71 3.97 10.72
CA MET A 155 6.95 3.45 9.57
C MET A 155 7.86 2.81 8.53
N ALA A 156 9.03 3.40 8.26
CA ALA A 156 10.02 2.86 7.32
C ALA A 156 10.51 1.45 7.72
N ASN A 157 10.73 1.21 9.02
CA ASN A 157 11.14 -0.09 9.52
C ASN A 157 10.01 -1.11 9.40
N ILE A 158 8.78 -0.71 9.72
CA ILE A 158 7.59 -1.57 9.58
C ILE A 158 7.40 -2.00 8.13
N LEU A 159 7.50 -1.08 7.17
CA LEU A 159 7.34 -1.37 5.75
C LEU A 159 8.42 -2.32 5.24
N THR A 160 9.67 -2.06 5.61
CA THR A 160 10.81 -2.91 5.27
C THR A 160 10.63 -4.31 5.81
N LEU A 161 10.24 -4.42 7.09
CA LEU A 161 10.02 -5.70 7.75
C LEU A 161 8.82 -6.46 7.16
N GLY A 162 7.72 -5.77 6.86
CA GLY A 162 6.53 -6.34 6.23
C GLY A 162 6.86 -6.99 4.89
N ARG A 163 7.56 -6.26 4.01
CA ARG A 163 8.05 -6.77 2.72
C ARG A 163 8.94 -7.99 2.88
N TYR A 164 9.90 -7.97 3.82
CA TYR A 164 10.76 -9.12 4.06
C TYR A 164 9.99 -10.33 4.58
N LYS A 165 9.00 -10.14 5.45
CA LYS A 165 8.15 -11.23 5.96
C LYS A 165 7.32 -11.85 4.85
N GLU A 166 6.73 -11.03 3.98
CA GLU A 166 5.97 -11.47 2.82
C GLU A 166 6.84 -12.29 1.85
N GLN A 167 7.99 -11.75 1.45
CA GLN A 167 8.93 -12.46 0.58
C GLN A 167 9.45 -13.75 1.23
N SER A 168 9.74 -13.74 2.53
CA SER A 168 10.19 -14.93 3.25
C SER A 168 9.11 -16.01 3.28
N LYS A 169 7.85 -15.64 3.48
CA LYS A 169 6.70 -16.57 3.43
C LYS A 169 6.58 -17.18 2.04
N MET A 170 6.64 -16.38 0.97
CA MET A 170 6.58 -16.87 -0.41
C MET A 170 7.74 -17.83 -0.73
N ARG A 171 8.98 -17.45 -0.36
CA ARG A 171 10.17 -18.27 -0.60
C ARG A 171 10.11 -19.59 0.17
N ALA A 172 9.68 -19.57 1.43
CA ALA A 172 9.50 -20.78 2.22
C ALA A 172 8.45 -21.73 1.60
N ALA A 173 7.29 -21.20 1.19
CA ALA A 173 6.26 -21.99 0.52
C ALA A 173 6.76 -22.61 -0.80
N HIS A 174 7.56 -21.88 -1.56
CA HIS A 174 8.20 -22.41 -2.77
C HIS A 174 9.20 -23.54 -2.45
N MET A 175 10.02 -23.39 -1.40
CA MET A 175 10.93 -24.46 -0.95
C MET A 175 10.15 -25.71 -0.54
N ASP A 176 9.09 -25.57 0.25
CA ASP A 176 8.26 -26.69 0.70
C ASP A 176 7.60 -27.42 -0.48
N THR A 177 7.09 -26.66 -1.46
CA THR A 177 6.49 -27.22 -2.69
C THR A 177 7.54 -27.96 -3.53
N ALA A 178 8.73 -27.39 -3.67
CA ALA A 178 9.84 -28.04 -4.37
C ALA A 178 10.24 -29.37 -3.69
N LEU A 179 10.36 -29.39 -2.36
CA LEU A 179 10.62 -30.61 -1.59
C LEU A 179 9.52 -31.66 -1.80
N GLN A 180 8.24 -31.27 -1.74
CA GLN A 180 7.12 -32.19 -1.97
C GLN A 180 7.13 -32.80 -3.38
N SER A 181 7.52 -32.04 -4.39
CA SER A 181 7.63 -32.54 -5.77
C SER A 181 8.75 -33.59 -5.89
N GLN A 182 9.87 -33.39 -5.21
CA GLN A 182 11.00 -34.34 -5.19
C GLN A 182 10.61 -35.67 -4.53
N ILE A 183 9.87 -35.61 -3.41
CA ILE A 183 9.34 -36.80 -2.72
C ILE A 183 8.40 -37.60 -3.63
N LYS A 184 7.54 -36.92 -4.42
CA LYS A 184 6.61 -37.59 -5.36
C LYS A 184 7.31 -38.21 -6.57
N THR A 185 8.48 -37.72 -6.98
CA THR A 185 9.27 -38.29 -8.09
C THR A 185 10.15 -39.49 -7.69
N GLU A 186 10.35 -39.76 -6.40
CA GLU A 186 11.16 -40.89 -5.91
C GLU A 186 10.46 -42.25 -5.63
N PRO A 187 9.26 -42.62 -6.12
CA PRO A 187 8.73 -43.97 -5.89
C PRO A 187 9.08 -44.97 -7.00
N LYS A 188 10.27 -44.94 -7.65
CA LYS A 188 10.63 -45.96 -8.68
C LYS A 188 12.08 -46.44 -8.77
N LYS A 189 13.02 -46.00 -7.93
CA LYS A 189 14.42 -46.53 -7.97
C LYS A 189 14.80 -47.50 -6.85
N LEU A 190 13.98 -47.67 -5.80
CA LEU A 190 14.29 -48.60 -4.70
C LEU A 190 13.67 -50.01 -4.83
N ILE A 191 12.78 -50.28 -5.78
CA ILE A 191 12.08 -51.58 -5.89
C ILE A 191 12.81 -52.60 -6.81
N VAL A 192 13.90 -52.23 -7.48
CA VAL A 192 14.52 -53.11 -8.50
C VAL A 192 15.53 -54.12 -7.92
N VAL A 193 16.01 -53.98 -6.67
CA VAL A 193 17.09 -54.87 -6.16
C VAL A 193 16.60 -56.09 -5.35
N LEU A 194 15.30 -56.22 -5.05
CA LEU A 194 14.80 -57.31 -4.17
C LEU A 194 13.89 -58.33 -4.86
N LYS A 195 14.13 -58.69 -6.13
CA LYS A 195 13.35 -59.74 -6.80
C LYS A 195 14.10 -60.99 -7.25
N HIS A 196 15.41 -61.12 -7.02
CA HIS A 196 16.16 -62.29 -7.49
C HIS A 196 17.16 -62.89 -6.48
N SER A 197 16.77 -63.07 -5.21
CA SER A 197 17.54 -63.98 -4.33
C SER A 197 16.66 -64.60 -3.26
N ASN A 198 16.49 -65.93 -3.34
CA ASN A 198 15.83 -66.75 -2.32
C ASN A 198 16.77 -67.18 -1.18
N ASP A 199 17.90 -66.50 -1.00
CA ASP A 199 18.87 -66.87 0.03
C ASP A 199 18.78 -65.97 1.28
N SER A 200 18.18 -66.52 2.33
CA SER A 200 17.88 -65.87 3.62
C SER A 200 19.12 -65.48 4.44
N ARG A 201 20.33 -65.82 3.98
CA ARG A 201 21.60 -65.42 4.63
C ARG A 201 22.12 -64.06 4.16
N VAL A 202 21.77 -63.58 2.96
CA VAL A 202 22.27 -62.30 2.40
C VAL A 202 21.52 -61.08 2.94
N LEU A 203 20.28 -61.25 3.39
CA LEU A 203 19.41 -60.20 3.92
C LEU A 203 19.92 -59.53 5.22
N ARG A 204 20.77 -60.20 6.00
CA ARG A 204 21.31 -59.63 7.25
C ARG A 204 22.53 -58.71 7.05
N CYS A 205 23.20 -58.76 5.90
CA CYS A 205 24.38 -57.93 5.65
C CYS A 205 24.03 -56.58 4.97
N ALA A 206 23.00 -56.54 4.12
CA ALA A 206 22.64 -55.35 3.34
C ALA A 206 21.92 -54.24 4.15
N CYS A 207 21.12 -54.59 5.17
CA CYS A 207 20.35 -53.60 5.93
C CYS A 207 21.20 -52.69 6.83
N ARG A 208 22.40 -53.10 7.28
CA ARG A 208 23.25 -52.25 8.14
C ARG A 208 24.00 -51.15 7.38
N GLY A 209 24.37 -51.39 6.12
CA GLY A 209 25.09 -50.42 5.28
C GLY A 209 24.19 -49.27 4.80
N GLN A 210 22.97 -49.59 4.36
CA GLN A 210 22.03 -48.60 3.83
C GLN A 210 21.40 -47.70 4.89
N LEU A 211 21.17 -48.20 6.12
CA LEU A 211 20.70 -47.37 7.24
C LEU A 211 21.73 -46.30 7.65
N ASN A 212 23.03 -46.61 7.59
CA ASN A 212 24.09 -45.64 7.88
C ASN A 212 24.21 -44.55 6.80
N GLN A 213 23.96 -44.87 5.53
CA GLN A 213 23.95 -43.86 4.48
C GLN A 213 22.73 -42.91 4.61
N LEU A 214 21.55 -43.44 4.94
CA LEU A 214 20.35 -42.64 5.23
C LEU A 214 20.53 -41.74 6.46
N PHE A 215 21.15 -42.22 7.53
CA PHE A 215 21.45 -41.41 8.71
C PHE A 215 22.46 -40.28 8.42
N ASN A 216 23.45 -40.52 7.55
CA ASN A 216 24.43 -39.50 7.18
C ASN A 216 23.84 -38.41 6.29
N VAL A 217 22.92 -38.76 5.38
CA VAL A 217 22.18 -37.78 4.55
C VAL A 217 21.26 -36.92 5.43
N LEU A 218 20.56 -37.51 6.40
CA LEU A 218 19.71 -36.77 7.35
C LEU A 218 20.52 -35.87 8.29
N ARG A 219 21.75 -36.26 8.68
CA ARG A 219 22.66 -35.39 9.46
C ARG A 219 23.24 -34.25 8.63
N ALA A 220 23.49 -34.45 7.34
CA ALA A 220 24.00 -33.40 6.45
C ALA A 220 22.95 -32.32 6.16
N GLN A 221 21.66 -32.67 6.13
CA GLN A 221 20.57 -31.70 5.92
C GLN A 221 20.21 -30.88 7.17
N ARG A 222 20.63 -31.29 8.38
CA ARG A 222 20.42 -30.53 9.63
C ARG A 222 21.49 -29.48 9.95
N ARG A 223 22.57 -29.42 9.16
CA ARG A 223 23.72 -28.49 9.35
C ARG A 223 23.78 -27.37 8.29
N ARG A 224 22.70 -27.12 7.56
CA ARG A 224 22.56 -25.96 6.66
C ARG A 224 21.40 -25.10 7.12
#